data_AF-A0A4U1MAM4-F1
#
_entry.id   AF-A0A4U1MAM4-F1
#
_cell.length_a   1.000
_cell.length_b   1.000
_cell.length_c   1.000
_cell.angle_alpha   90.00
_cell.angle_beta   90.00
_cell.angle_gamma   90.00
#
_symmetry.space_group_name_H-M   'P 1'
#
loop_
_entity.id
_entity.type
_entity.pdbx_description
1 polymer ?
#
loop_
_entity_poly.entity_id
_entity_poly.type
_entity_poly.pdbx_seq_one_letter_code
_entity_poly.pdbx_strand_id
1 'polypeptide(L)'
;MRKHSLLSLGLSLCILVASCSKDETNDSQEGIDQESKEIRETPIAIAQVTSGVTVESSTVKEGMPPAPTGQLDISMDTDDQLGYLDAGFNIRVSSTGAPTGAYIVFKDKDGNAQDSYFDVDLSGTGNKKSTQRRKKFGANTSIFNKDGAEEQEIRVVFENTIPTGTFCYDLCLYDATGNISQIVTRCVVIDEWGGNDSVVGEWKFEASYENGERMDESSNEEEFPCVNGGSVLAEYSDIVTDNWLLVFEADGDYYEEYEYEAYNIDYEATTNECTAIYETEIYGYHDRYLGKWAYNMVDGLSVVDFAYTDLLDPTENETYETGDLYFEGVAVAFEGDKMILTESVNEEGITIEYKVVFVKN
;
A
#
# COMPACT_ATOMS: atom_id res chain seq x y z
N MET A 1 51.49 72.18 -13.41
CA MET A 1 52.91 71.77 -13.45
C MET A 1 53.07 70.42 -12.78
N ARG A 2 53.51 69.41 -13.54
CA ARG A 2 54.24 68.18 -13.16
C ARG A 2 54.35 67.82 -11.65
N LYS A 3 53.91 66.62 -11.26
CA LYS A 3 54.73 65.38 -11.19
C LYS A 3 53.89 64.18 -10.73
N HIS A 4 54.15 63.03 -11.36
CA HIS A 4 53.66 61.69 -11.04
C HIS A 4 54.24 61.16 -9.72
N SER A 5 53.54 60.19 -9.09
CA SER A 5 53.97 58.78 -9.02
C SER A 5 53.80 58.11 -7.64
N LEU A 6 53.39 56.83 -7.70
CA LEU A 6 53.46 55.72 -6.71
C LEU A 6 52.29 55.61 -5.72
N LEU A 7 51.37 54.63 -5.81
CA LEU A 7 51.46 53.15 -5.81
C LEU A 7 51.67 52.60 -4.40
N SER A 8 50.58 52.14 -3.77
CA SER A 8 50.62 50.97 -2.88
C SER A 8 49.24 50.30 -2.81
N LEU A 9 49.22 49.07 -3.32
CA LEU A 9 48.24 48.02 -3.10
C LEU A 9 47.88 47.90 -1.61
N GLY A 10 46.59 47.91 -1.29
CA GLY A 10 46.04 47.54 0.02
C GLY A 10 44.81 46.69 -0.20
N LEU A 11 45.04 45.37 -0.24
CA LEU A 11 44.05 44.30 -0.41
C LEU A 11 43.09 44.31 0.79
N SER A 12 41.89 44.87 0.64
CA SER A 12 40.86 44.84 1.67
C SER A 12 39.97 43.62 1.46
N LEU A 13 40.23 42.60 2.28
CA LEU A 13 39.44 41.39 2.43
C LEU A 13 38.08 41.76 3.05
N CYS A 14 37.03 41.86 2.24
CA CYS A 14 35.66 41.92 2.73
C CYS A 14 35.22 40.51 3.13
N ILE A 15 35.31 40.21 4.42
CA ILE A 15 34.62 39.05 5.02
C ILE A 15 33.14 39.41 5.07
N LEU A 16 32.38 38.92 4.10
CA LEU A 16 30.93 38.80 4.21
C LEU A 16 30.66 37.63 5.16
N VAL A 17 30.39 37.94 6.43
CA VAL A 17 29.70 37.02 7.33
C VAL A 17 28.25 36.93 6.85
N ALA A 18 27.99 35.96 5.98
CA ALA A 18 26.65 35.42 5.79
C ALA A 18 26.30 34.65 7.07
N SER A 19 25.46 35.27 7.90
CA SER A 19 24.77 34.62 9.01
C SER A 19 23.68 33.73 8.41
N CYS A 20 24.02 32.49 8.07
CA CYS A 20 23.02 31.42 8.01
C CYS A 20 22.97 30.79 9.41
N SER A 21 21.83 30.97 10.09
CA SER A 21 21.49 30.11 11.21
C SER A 21 21.49 28.67 10.69
N LYS A 22 22.35 27.84 11.28
CA LYS A 22 22.20 26.40 11.22
C LYS A 22 20.93 26.05 11.98
N ASP A 23 19.82 26.00 11.26
CA ASP A 23 18.82 24.99 11.55
C ASP A 23 19.34 23.72 10.89
N GLU A 24 19.56 22.68 11.69
CA GLU A 24 19.91 21.35 11.20
C GLU A 24 18.63 20.72 10.63
N THR A 25 18.30 21.08 9.40
CA THR A 25 17.31 20.37 8.60
C THR A 25 17.98 19.14 7.98
N ASN A 26 17.34 17.98 8.10
CA ASN A 26 17.78 16.70 7.53
C ASN A 26 18.08 16.83 6.02
N ASP A 27 19.36 16.86 5.65
CA ASP A 27 19.85 16.82 4.25
C ASP A 27 19.34 15.57 3.48
N SER A 28 18.94 14.51 4.18
CA SER A 28 18.40 13.28 3.57
C SER A 28 16.98 13.45 3.01
N GLN A 29 16.18 14.37 3.57
CA GLN A 29 14.76 14.51 3.24
C GLN A 29 14.55 15.25 1.90
N GLU A 30 15.32 16.31 1.64
CA GLU A 30 15.24 17.07 0.37
C GLU A 30 15.75 16.26 -0.83
N GLY A 31 16.68 15.31 -0.61
CA GLY A 31 17.22 14.44 -1.67
C GLY A 31 16.21 13.44 -2.21
N ILE A 32 15.50 12.75 -1.30
CA ILE A 32 14.48 11.75 -1.65
C ILE A 32 13.31 12.41 -2.39
N ASP A 33 12.90 13.59 -1.95
CA ASP A 33 11.85 14.39 -2.61
C ASP A 33 12.17 14.75 -4.06
N GLN A 34 13.44 15.03 -4.33
CA GLN A 34 13.87 15.39 -5.67
C GLN A 34 13.93 14.15 -6.56
N GLU A 35 14.44 13.03 -6.05
CA GLU A 35 14.52 11.76 -6.77
C GLU A 35 13.13 11.23 -7.18
N SER A 36 12.16 11.21 -6.27
CA SER A 36 10.80 10.76 -6.58
C SER A 36 10.09 11.67 -7.59
N LYS A 37 10.38 12.98 -7.57
CA LYS A 37 9.89 13.90 -8.61
C LYS A 37 10.56 13.64 -9.95
N GLU A 38 11.84 13.31 -9.97
CA GLU A 38 12.57 12.97 -11.20
C GLU A 38 12.08 11.64 -11.82
N ILE A 39 11.79 10.62 -11.01
CA ILE A 39 11.22 9.34 -11.47
C ILE A 39 9.86 9.57 -12.15
N ARG A 40 8.98 10.35 -11.54
CA ARG A 40 7.66 10.70 -12.11
C ARG A 40 7.73 11.43 -13.45
N GLU A 41 8.80 12.18 -13.69
CA GLU A 41 9.02 12.87 -14.96
C GLU A 41 9.75 11.99 -16.00
N THR A 42 10.26 10.83 -15.60
CA THR A 42 10.98 9.92 -16.49
C THR A 42 9.99 9.05 -17.26
N PRO A 43 9.87 9.21 -18.60
CA PRO A 43 8.97 8.38 -19.39
C PRO A 43 9.52 6.96 -19.57
N ILE A 44 8.67 5.97 -19.38
CA ILE A 44 8.97 4.59 -19.78
C ILE A 44 8.66 4.45 -21.27
N ALA A 45 9.61 3.93 -22.04
CA ALA A 45 9.40 3.73 -23.47
C ALA A 45 8.30 2.67 -23.71
N ILE A 46 7.35 2.96 -24.59
CA ILE A 46 6.20 2.08 -24.86
C ILE A 46 6.60 0.64 -25.22
N ALA A 47 7.74 0.46 -25.89
CA ALA A 47 8.28 -0.86 -26.21
C ALA A 47 8.53 -1.71 -24.95
N GLN A 48 9.05 -1.09 -23.88
CA GLN A 48 9.32 -1.77 -22.61
C GLN A 48 8.01 -2.09 -21.88
N VAL A 49 7.04 -1.18 -21.90
CA VAL A 49 5.71 -1.42 -21.31
C VAL A 49 5.04 -2.62 -21.98
N THR A 50 4.94 -2.62 -23.31
CA THR A 50 4.24 -3.69 -24.03
C THR A 50 4.91 -5.06 -23.94
N SER A 51 6.22 -5.11 -23.70
CA SER A 51 6.94 -6.37 -23.49
C SER A 51 6.93 -6.84 -22.04
N GLY A 52 6.75 -5.92 -21.09
CA GLY A 52 6.86 -6.20 -19.66
C GLY A 52 5.51 -6.13 -18.92
N VAL A 53 4.39 -6.10 -19.64
CA VAL A 53 3.05 -6.04 -19.06
C VAL A 53 2.18 -7.17 -19.59
N THR A 54 1.50 -7.85 -18.67
CA THR A 54 0.38 -8.75 -18.97
C THR A 54 -0.92 -8.19 -18.39
N VAL A 55 -2.00 -8.21 -19.17
CA VAL A 55 -3.35 -7.86 -18.69
C VAL A 55 -4.15 -9.15 -18.55
N GLU A 56 -4.69 -9.43 -17.36
CA GLU A 56 -5.50 -10.63 -17.14
C GLU A 56 -6.75 -10.66 -18.02
N SER A 57 -7.18 -11.87 -18.39
CA SER A 57 -8.38 -12.10 -19.22
C SER A 57 -8.40 -11.33 -20.55
N SER A 58 -7.23 -11.03 -21.11
CA SER A 58 -7.12 -10.22 -22.32
C SER A 58 -6.56 -10.98 -23.52
N THR A 59 -6.82 -10.45 -24.71
CA THR A 59 -6.14 -10.83 -25.94
C THR A 59 -5.54 -9.60 -26.60
N VAL A 60 -4.32 -9.70 -27.10
CA VAL A 60 -3.69 -8.61 -27.85
C VAL A 60 -4.20 -8.63 -29.30
N LYS A 61 -4.64 -7.47 -29.78
CA LYS A 61 -5.10 -7.26 -31.15
C LYS A 61 -4.25 -6.19 -31.82
N GLU A 62 -3.92 -6.42 -33.09
CA GLU A 62 -3.23 -5.45 -33.94
C GLU A 62 -4.18 -4.32 -34.40
N GLY A 63 -3.62 -3.13 -34.59
CA GLY A 63 -4.35 -1.94 -35.01
C GLY A 63 -4.84 -1.07 -33.85
N MET A 64 -5.77 -0.16 -34.17
CA MET A 64 -6.44 0.67 -33.17
C MET A 64 -7.75 0.02 -32.68
N PRO A 65 -8.14 0.24 -31.41
CA PRO A 65 -9.42 -0.23 -30.92
C PRO A 65 -10.59 0.44 -31.68
N PRO A 66 -11.78 -0.18 -31.72
CA PRO A 66 -12.96 0.43 -32.31
C PRO A 66 -13.27 1.80 -31.68
N ALA A 67 -13.73 2.74 -32.50
CA ALA A 67 -13.96 4.12 -32.05
C ALA A 67 -15.12 4.22 -31.04
N PRO A 68 -15.00 5.07 -30.00
CA PRO A 68 -16.08 5.36 -29.06
C PRO A 68 -17.41 5.72 -29.73
N THR A 69 -18.51 5.15 -29.23
CA THR A 69 -19.86 5.58 -29.59
C THR A 69 -20.41 6.64 -28.62
N GLY A 70 -19.87 6.69 -27.40
CA GLY A 70 -20.25 7.63 -26.33
C GLY A 70 -21.59 7.31 -25.66
N GLN A 71 -22.10 6.08 -25.85
CA GLN A 71 -23.40 5.64 -25.31
C GLN A 71 -23.28 4.85 -24.01
N LEU A 72 -22.07 4.44 -23.65
CA LEU A 72 -21.73 3.83 -22.37
C LEU A 72 -20.93 4.86 -21.56
N ASP A 73 -21.23 5.01 -20.29
CA ASP A 73 -20.44 5.84 -19.39
C ASP A 73 -19.31 5.02 -18.76
N ILE A 74 -18.27 5.71 -18.32
CA ILE A 74 -17.15 5.15 -17.59
C ILE A 74 -16.77 6.15 -16.50
N SER A 75 -16.54 5.62 -15.30
CA SER A 75 -16.00 6.34 -14.15
C SER A 75 -14.84 5.55 -13.56
N MET A 76 -13.83 6.29 -13.08
CA MET A 76 -12.63 5.75 -12.45
C MET A 76 -12.36 6.54 -11.18
N ASP A 77 -12.00 5.86 -10.11
CA ASP A 77 -11.86 6.48 -8.79
C ASP A 77 -10.50 7.17 -8.58
N THR A 78 -9.54 6.96 -9.47
CA THR A 78 -8.18 7.50 -9.38
C THR A 78 -7.81 8.29 -10.64
N ASP A 79 -6.99 9.34 -10.48
CA ASP A 79 -6.45 10.14 -11.59
C ASP A 79 -5.10 9.62 -12.08
N ASP A 80 -4.18 9.33 -11.15
CA ASP A 80 -2.94 8.58 -11.38
C ASP A 80 -2.86 7.48 -10.32
N GLN A 81 -2.13 6.40 -10.61
CA GLN A 81 -1.98 5.29 -9.68
C GLN A 81 -0.55 4.76 -9.65
N LEU A 82 -0.23 4.06 -8.57
CA LEU A 82 1.05 3.38 -8.41
C LEU A 82 1.01 2.01 -9.06
N GLY A 83 2.15 1.62 -9.61
CA GLY A 83 2.42 0.26 -10.06
C GLY A 83 3.67 -0.27 -9.36
N TYR A 84 3.61 -1.53 -8.97
CA TYR A 84 4.64 -2.17 -8.17
C TYR A 84 5.37 -3.21 -9.01
N LEU A 85 6.71 -3.21 -9.00
CA LEU A 85 7.49 -4.22 -9.72
C LEU A 85 7.06 -5.63 -9.30
N ASP A 86 7.02 -6.58 -10.23
CA ASP A 86 6.60 -7.98 -10.01
C ASP A 86 5.15 -8.21 -9.53
N ALA A 87 4.37 -7.15 -9.25
CA ALA A 87 2.97 -7.23 -8.84
C ALA A 87 2.00 -6.50 -9.79
N GLY A 88 2.45 -5.39 -10.37
CA GLY A 88 1.69 -4.52 -11.25
C GLY A 88 0.71 -3.60 -10.50
N PHE A 89 -0.50 -3.46 -11.04
CA PHE A 89 -1.54 -2.59 -10.50
C PHE A 89 -2.94 -3.06 -10.94
N ASN A 90 -3.97 -2.54 -10.27
CA ASN A 90 -5.37 -2.85 -10.58
C ASN A 90 -6.08 -1.60 -11.12
N ILE A 91 -6.75 -1.76 -12.25
CA ILE A 91 -7.64 -0.74 -12.81
C ILE A 91 -9.05 -1.01 -12.28
N ARG A 92 -9.57 -0.08 -11.48
CA ARG A 92 -10.95 -0.13 -10.98
C ARG A 92 -11.83 0.83 -11.75
N VAL A 93 -12.89 0.29 -12.33
CA VAL A 93 -13.81 1.05 -13.18
C VAL A 93 -15.26 0.74 -12.84
N SER A 94 -16.11 1.75 -12.99
CA SER A 94 -17.55 1.62 -12.88
C SER A 94 -18.25 2.22 -14.10
N SER A 95 -19.49 1.79 -14.33
CA SER A 95 -20.35 2.23 -15.42
C SER A 95 -21.81 2.11 -14.98
N THR A 96 -22.69 2.97 -15.50
CA THR A 96 -24.15 2.82 -15.36
C THR A 96 -24.72 1.72 -16.25
N GLY A 97 -23.96 1.26 -17.25
CA GLY A 97 -24.29 0.11 -18.09
C GLY A 97 -23.72 -1.21 -17.55
N ALA A 98 -23.94 -2.30 -18.29
CA ALA A 98 -23.35 -3.60 -18.02
C ALA A 98 -22.23 -3.87 -19.05
N PRO A 99 -21.00 -3.38 -18.81
CA PRO A 99 -19.89 -3.61 -19.72
C PRO A 99 -19.58 -5.11 -19.80
N THR A 100 -19.27 -5.58 -21.00
CA THR A 100 -18.83 -6.96 -21.24
C THR A 100 -17.33 -7.07 -21.47
N GLY A 101 -16.66 -5.94 -21.69
CA GLY A 101 -15.22 -5.90 -21.85
C GLY A 101 -14.66 -4.49 -21.87
N ALA A 102 -13.34 -4.40 -22.05
CA ALA A 102 -12.61 -3.15 -22.13
C ALA A 102 -11.51 -3.20 -23.20
N TYR A 103 -11.21 -2.07 -23.82
CA TYR A 103 -10.02 -1.89 -24.63
C TYR A 103 -8.99 -1.07 -23.87
N ILE A 104 -7.74 -1.56 -23.82
CA ILE A 104 -6.61 -0.86 -23.19
C ILE A 104 -5.52 -0.63 -24.23
N VAL A 105 -5.06 0.63 -24.33
CA VAL A 105 -3.92 1.01 -25.15
C VAL A 105 -2.87 1.65 -24.24
N PHE A 106 -1.74 0.98 -24.05
CA PHE A 106 -0.61 1.58 -23.35
C PHE A 106 0.06 2.66 -24.20
N LYS A 107 0.56 3.68 -23.52
CA LYS A 107 1.23 4.86 -24.07
C LYS A 107 2.44 5.22 -23.22
N ASP A 108 3.45 5.81 -23.83
CA ASP A 108 4.42 6.58 -23.06
C ASP A 108 3.80 7.91 -22.54
N LYS A 109 4.53 8.62 -21.69
CA LYS A 109 4.10 9.91 -21.12
C LYS A 109 3.82 11.00 -22.16
N ASP A 110 4.42 10.89 -23.35
CA ASP A 110 4.21 11.82 -24.48
C ASP A 110 2.99 11.44 -25.35
N GLY A 111 2.33 10.31 -25.05
CA GLY A 111 1.13 9.84 -25.71
C GLY A 111 1.38 8.92 -26.92
N ASN A 112 2.61 8.45 -27.13
CA ASN A 112 2.91 7.50 -28.21
C ASN A 112 2.48 6.08 -27.79
N ALA A 113 1.76 5.40 -28.69
CA ALA A 113 1.30 4.03 -28.51
C ALA A 113 1.92 3.09 -29.55
N GLN A 114 1.90 1.78 -29.28
CA GLN A 114 2.08 0.78 -30.32
C GLN A 114 0.79 0.61 -31.14
N ASP A 115 0.92 0.01 -32.33
CA ASP A 115 -0.22 -0.33 -33.20
C ASP A 115 -0.90 -1.63 -32.73
N SER A 116 -1.21 -1.70 -31.44
CA SER A 116 -1.88 -2.82 -30.80
C SER A 116 -2.63 -2.37 -29.55
N TYR A 117 -3.60 -3.18 -29.14
CA TYR A 117 -4.40 -2.95 -27.93
C TYR A 117 -4.76 -4.27 -27.28
N PHE A 118 -5.06 -4.22 -25.98
CA PHE A 118 -5.60 -5.33 -25.22
C PHE A 118 -7.12 -5.29 -25.29
N ASP A 119 -7.72 -6.39 -25.70
CA ASP A 119 -9.16 -6.66 -25.63
C ASP A 119 -9.43 -7.53 -24.41
N VAL A 120 -9.97 -6.92 -23.36
CA VAL A 120 -10.18 -7.52 -22.04
C VAL A 120 -11.61 -8.01 -21.92
N ASP A 121 -11.75 -9.30 -21.60
CA ASP A 121 -13.05 -9.90 -21.31
C ASP A 121 -13.45 -9.68 -19.84
N LEU A 122 -14.54 -8.94 -19.63
CA LEU A 122 -15.15 -8.71 -18.32
C LEU A 122 -16.31 -9.68 -18.05
N SER A 123 -16.64 -10.57 -18.98
CA SER A 123 -17.70 -11.57 -18.83
C SER A 123 -17.25 -12.74 -17.93
N GLY A 124 -16.96 -12.41 -16.66
CA GLY A 124 -16.47 -13.35 -15.65
C GLY A 124 -15.78 -12.69 -14.46
N THR A 125 -15.54 -11.38 -14.52
CA THR A 125 -14.89 -10.61 -13.44
C THR A 125 -15.84 -10.21 -12.32
N GLY A 126 -17.15 -10.29 -12.51
CA GLY A 126 -18.17 -9.92 -11.52
C GLY A 126 -18.23 -10.75 -10.23
N ASN A 127 -17.21 -11.56 -9.92
CA ASN A 127 -17.09 -12.30 -8.65
C ASN A 127 -15.65 -12.76 -8.34
N LYS A 128 -14.61 -12.28 -9.06
CA LYS A 128 -13.25 -12.53 -8.61
C LYS A 128 -13.06 -11.66 -7.36
N LYS A 129 -12.97 -12.30 -6.19
CA LYS A 129 -12.52 -11.65 -4.95
C LYS A 129 -11.32 -10.80 -5.35
N SER A 130 -11.36 -9.49 -5.08
CA SER A 130 -10.17 -8.66 -5.22
C SER A 130 -9.03 -9.40 -4.53
N THR A 131 -7.79 -9.22 -5.01
CA THR A 131 -6.65 -9.38 -4.10
C THR A 131 -7.04 -8.60 -2.85
N GLN A 132 -7.31 -9.32 -1.77
CA GLN A 132 -7.87 -8.73 -0.59
C GLN A 132 -6.74 -7.85 -0.08
N ARG A 133 -6.86 -6.52 -0.19
CA ARG A 133 -6.06 -5.66 0.67
C ARG A 133 -6.29 -6.18 2.09
N ARG A 134 -5.30 -6.85 2.67
CA ARG A 134 -5.34 -7.26 4.06
C ARG A 134 -5.22 -5.97 4.87
N LYS A 135 -6.36 -5.31 5.10
CA LYS A 135 -6.42 -4.22 6.08
C LYS A 135 -6.27 -4.84 7.45
N LYS A 136 -5.28 -4.37 8.22
CA LYS A 136 -5.28 -4.67 9.66
C LYS A 136 -4.68 -3.52 10.46
N PHE A 137 -5.40 -2.41 10.46
CA PHE A 137 -5.56 -1.63 11.67
C PHE A 137 -7.01 -1.81 12.11
N GLY A 138 -7.20 -2.62 13.17
CA GLY A 138 -8.44 -3.04 13.82
C GLY A 138 -9.78 -2.72 13.15
N ALA A 139 -10.32 -3.62 12.32
CA ALA A 139 -11.76 -3.93 12.24
C ALA A 139 -12.01 -5.02 11.18
N ASN A 140 -12.79 -6.01 11.57
CA ASN A 140 -13.25 -7.11 10.73
C ASN A 140 -14.51 -6.67 9.96
N THR A 141 -14.39 -5.67 9.07
CA THR A 141 -15.52 -5.15 8.26
C THR A 141 -15.18 -5.13 6.77
N SER A 142 -15.96 -5.89 5.98
CA SER A 142 -15.90 -5.91 4.51
C SER A 142 -16.50 -4.61 3.95
N ILE A 143 -15.69 -3.74 3.35
CA ILE A 143 -16.10 -2.35 2.98
C ILE A 143 -16.34 -2.15 1.46
N PHE A 144 -16.42 -3.19 0.63
CA PHE A 144 -16.77 -2.99 -0.79
C PHE A 144 -17.89 -3.91 -1.25
N ASN A 145 -19.03 -3.82 -0.59
CA ASN A 145 -20.32 -3.99 -1.26
C ASN A 145 -20.99 -2.61 -1.32
N LYS A 146 -20.54 -1.79 -2.28
CA LYS A 146 -21.31 -0.63 -2.69
C LYS A 146 -22.47 -1.15 -3.54
N ASP A 147 -23.64 -1.26 -2.93
CA ASP A 147 -24.89 -1.39 -3.69
C ASP A 147 -25.03 -0.14 -4.58
N GLY A 148 -24.83 -0.29 -5.89
CA GLY A 148 -25.24 0.75 -6.86
C GLY A 148 -24.59 0.71 -8.25
N ALA A 149 -23.37 0.22 -8.39
CA ALA A 149 -22.71 -0.03 -9.67
C ALA A 149 -21.74 -1.21 -9.51
N GLU A 150 -21.77 -2.16 -10.43
CA GLU A 150 -20.82 -3.28 -10.39
C GLU A 150 -19.42 -2.75 -10.72
N GLU A 151 -18.61 -2.50 -9.69
CA GLU A 151 -17.19 -2.19 -9.87
C GLU A 151 -16.50 -3.39 -10.52
N GLN A 152 -15.84 -3.12 -11.64
CA GLN A 152 -15.03 -4.11 -12.36
C GLN A 152 -13.55 -3.82 -12.07
N GLU A 153 -12.80 -4.88 -11.81
CA GLU A 153 -11.35 -4.82 -11.59
C GLU A 153 -10.63 -5.52 -12.74
N ILE A 154 -9.71 -4.80 -13.39
CA ILE A 154 -8.81 -5.34 -14.41
C ILE A 154 -7.41 -5.38 -13.81
N ARG A 155 -6.85 -6.58 -13.68
CA ARG A 155 -5.49 -6.77 -13.17
C ARG A 155 -4.46 -6.62 -14.28
N VAL A 156 -3.47 -5.78 -14.03
CA VAL A 156 -2.30 -5.58 -14.89
C VAL A 156 -1.08 -6.01 -14.11
N VAL A 157 -0.31 -6.97 -14.62
CA VAL A 157 0.85 -7.55 -13.96
C VAL A 157 2.12 -7.11 -14.67
N PHE A 158 3.13 -6.71 -13.91
CA PHE A 158 4.44 -6.38 -14.44
C PHE A 158 5.36 -7.59 -14.42
N GLU A 159 6.08 -7.79 -15.52
CA GLU A 159 7.26 -8.62 -15.51
C GLU A 159 8.43 -7.86 -14.87
N ASN A 160 9.41 -8.60 -14.35
CA ASN A 160 10.64 -8.06 -13.74
C ASN A 160 11.54 -7.24 -14.68
N THR A 161 11.10 -6.99 -15.91
CA THR A 161 11.83 -6.24 -16.95
C THR A 161 11.32 -4.82 -17.12
N ILE A 162 10.18 -4.47 -16.52
CA ILE A 162 9.65 -3.12 -16.60
C ILE A 162 10.57 -2.17 -15.78
N PRO A 163 11.05 -1.06 -16.36
CA PRO A 163 11.85 -0.09 -15.62
C PRO A 163 10.96 0.82 -14.76
N THR A 164 11.59 1.54 -13.84
CA THR A 164 10.95 2.63 -13.10
C THR A 164 10.70 3.85 -13.99
N GLY A 165 9.74 4.66 -13.57
CA GLY A 165 9.27 5.84 -14.31
C GLY A 165 7.77 5.84 -14.51
N THR A 166 7.30 6.58 -15.52
CA THR A 166 5.87 6.77 -15.78
C THR A 166 5.49 6.37 -17.21
N PHE A 167 4.37 5.68 -17.33
CA PHE A 167 3.67 5.45 -18.59
C PHE A 167 2.18 5.72 -18.40
N CYS A 168 1.43 5.78 -19.49
CA CYS A 168 -0.01 6.03 -19.43
C CYS A 168 -0.78 4.96 -20.19
N TYR A 169 -2.09 4.90 -20.00
CA TYR A 169 -2.98 4.05 -20.76
C TYR A 169 -4.28 4.79 -21.09
N ASP A 170 -4.80 4.50 -22.27
CA ASP A 170 -6.18 4.78 -22.63
C ASP A 170 -7.04 3.57 -22.31
N LEU A 171 -8.22 3.83 -21.76
CA LEU A 171 -9.22 2.83 -21.45
C LEU A 171 -10.58 3.25 -22.03
N CYS A 172 -11.29 2.30 -22.65
CA CYS A 172 -12.72 2.43 -22.89
C CYS A 172 -13.43 1.10 -22.63
N LEU A 173 -14.66 1.17 -22.12
CA LEU A 173 -15.52 0.02 -21.90
C LEU A 173 -16.39 -0.24 -23.13
N TYR A 174 -16.77 -1.49 -23.35
CA TYR A 174 -17.76 -1.86 -24.35
C TYR A 174 -18.78 -2.87 -23.83
N ASP A 175 -19.98 -2.85 -24.41
CA ASP A 175 -21.07 -3.78 -24.07
C ASP A 175 -21.36 -4.80 -25.18
N ALA A 176 -22.24 -5.77 -24.87
CA ALA A 176 -22.64 -6.83 -25.79
C ALA A 176 -23.34 -6.32 -27.08
N THR A 177 -23.84 -5.09 -27.07
CA THR A 177 -24.51 -4.47 -28.22
C THR A 177 -23.57 -3.64 -29.09
N GLY A 178 -22.31 -3.52 -28.69
CA GLY A 178 -21.27 -2.77 -29.39
C GLY A 178 -21.24 -1.28 -29.07
N ASN A 179 -21.89 -0.84 -27.98
CA ASN A 179 -21.68 0.51 -27.48
C ASN A 179 -20.31 0.61 -26.82
N ILE A 180 -19.64 1.74 -26.98
CA ILE A 180 -18.28 1.96 -26.49
C ILE A 180 -18.24 3.30 -25.77
N SER A 181 -17.67 3.32 -24.57
CA SER A 181 -17.56 4.54 -23.76
C SER A 181 -16.59 5.55 -24.36
N GLN A 182 -16.61 6.78 -23.83
CA GLN A 182 -15.49 7.70 -24.03
C GLN A 182 -14.16 7.07 -23.57
N ILE A 183 -13.06 7.55 -24.15
CA ILE A 183 -11.71 7.20 -23.72
C ILE A 183 -11.39 7.97 -22.44
N VAL A 184 -10.84 7.26 -21.46
CA VAL A 184 -10.23 7.84 -20.26
C VAL A 184 -8.74 7.53 -20.29
N THR A 185 -7.91 8.55 -20.10
CA THR A 185 -6.45 8.40 -20.00
C THR A 185 -6.03 8.50 -18.54
N ARG A 186 -5.13 7.61 -18.12
CA ARG A 186 -4.55 7.54 -16.77
C ARG A 186 -3.08 7.24 -16.86
N CYS A 187 -2.29 7.70 -15.90
CA CYS A 187 -0.88 7.37 -15.82
C CYS A 187 -0.56 6.49 -14.61
N VAL A 188 0.47 5.67 -14.78
CA VAL A 188 0.99 4.75 -13.79
C VAL A 188 2.43 5.12 -13.51
N VAL A 189 2.74 5.33 -12.24
CA VAL A 189 4.10 5.59 -11.76
C VAL A 189 4.63 4.30 -11.16
N ILE A 190 5.83 3.89 -11.58
CA ILE A 190 6.55 2.74 -11.08
C ILE A 190 7.78 3.24 -10.35
N ASP A 191 7.80 3.03 -9.04
CA ASP A 191 8.92 3.40 -8.19
C ASP A 191 9.90 2.23 -7.99
N GLU A 192 11.11 2.58 -7.54
CA GLU A 192 12.07 1.59 -7.07
C GLU A 192 11.66 1.07 -5.69
N TRP A 193 12.03 -0.18 -5.41
CA TRP A 193 11.94 -0.70 -4.05
C TRP A 193 12.93 0.02 -3.13
N GLY A 194 12.55 0.17 -1.87
CA GLY A 194 13.27 0.96 -0.88
C GLY A 194 12.79 2.42 -0.85
N GLY A 195 13.66 3.30 -0.36
CA GLY A 195 13.33 4.72 -0.22
C GLY A 195 14.13 5.36 0.91
N ASN A 196 13.43 6.01 1.84
CA ASN A 196 14.07 6.77 2.91
C ASN A 196 14.79 5.85 3.91
N ASP A 197 16.10 6.07 4.11
CA ASP A 197 16.93 5.40 5.12
C ASP A 197 16.37 5.49 6.56
N SER A 198 15.51 6.47 6.84
CA SER A 198 14.84 6.60 8.13
C SER A 198 13.78 5.50 8.37
N VAL A 199 13.21 4.94 7.31
CA VAL A 199 12.28 3.78 7.37
C VAL A 199 13.04 2.50 7.67
N VAL A 200 14.30 2.40 7.24
CA VAL A 200 15.14 1.20 7.40
C VAL A 200 15.40 0.89 8.88
N GLY A 201 15.16 -0.35 9.26
CA GLY A 201 15.39 -0.86 10.60
C GLY A 201 14.35 -1.89 11.05
N GLU A 202 14.52 -2.30 12.30
CA GLU A 202 13.59 -3.18 13.01
C GLU A 202 12.69 -2.34 13.92
N TRP A 203 11.39 -2.55 13.79
CA TRP A 203 10.34 -1.76 14.41
C TRP A 203 9.38 -2.68 15.15
N LYS A 204 9.35 -2.57 16.48
CA LYS A 204 8.45 -3.34 17.32
C LYS A 204 7.15 -2.57 17.55
N PHE A 205 6.01 -3.20 17.36
CA PHE A 205 4.70 -2.61 17.65
C PHE A 205 4.62 -2.12 19.10
N GLU A 206 4.06 -0.93 19.30
CA GLU A 206 3.85 -0.32 20.62
C GLU A 206 2.37 -0.06 20.90
N ALA A 207 1.63 0.51 19.93
CA ALA A 207 0.23 0.87 20.13
C ALA A 207 -0.50 1.11 18.80
N SER A 208 -1.83 0.99 18.82
CA SER A 208 -2.70 1.37 17.71
C SER A 208 -3.83 2.29 18.17
N TYR A 209 -4.28 3.16 17.27
CA TYR A 209 -5.30 4.17 17.53
C TYR A 209 -6.31 4.23 16.38
N GLU A 210 -7.57 4.41 16.73
CA GLU A 210 -8.67 4.74 15.82
C GLU A 210 -9.25 6.09 16.23
N ASN A 211 -9.25 7.07 15.33
CA ASN A 211 -9.74 8.43 15.60
C ASN A 211 -9.12 9.07 16.86
N GLY A 212 -7.86 8.72 17.16
CA GLY A 212 -7.12 9.17 18.34
C GLY A 212 -7.42 8.41 19.63
N GLU A 213 -8.35 7.45 19.63
CA GLU A 213 -8.62 6.55 20.75
C GLU A 213 -7.75 5.30 20.64
N ARG A 214 -7.14 4.89 21.75
CA ARG A 214 -6.22 3.75 21.78
C ARG A 214 -7.00 2.44 21.72
N MET A 215 -6.66 1.57 20.78
CA MET A 215 -7.41 0.35 20.47
C MET A 215 -6.97 -0.87 21.28
N ASP A 216 -5.71 -0.90 21.73
CA ASP A 216 -5.12 -1.98 22.54
C ASP A 216 -5.39 -1.83 24.05
N GLU A 217 -6.14 -0.81 24.48
CA GLU A 217 -6.51 -0.56 25.88
C GLU A 217 -7.95 -0.95 26.23
N SER A 218 -8.77 -1.43 25.29
CA SER A 218 -10.09 -1.96 25.65
C SER A 218 -9.91 -3.26 26.42
N SER A 219 -10.29 -3.28 27.71
CA SER A 219 -10.34 -4.52 28.48
C SER A 219 -11.25 -5.50 27.73
N ASN A 220 -10.68 -6.63 27.30
CA ASN A 220 -11.41 -7.73 26.68
C ASN A 220 -12.01 -8.63 27.77
N GLU A 221 -12.30 -8.07 28.94
CA GLU A 221 -12.90 -8.81 30.03
C GLU A 221 -14.37 -9.11 29.71
N GLU A 222 -14.72 -10.38 29.81
CA GLU A 222 -16.08 -10.86 29.61
C GLU A 222 -16.68 -11.31 30.95
N GLU A 223 -18.00 -11.20 31.06
CA GLU A 223 -18.73 -11.67 32.24
C GLU A 223 -19.07 -13.16 32.07
N PHE A 224 -18.47 -14.00 32.91
CA PHE A 224 -18.72 -15.44 32.95
C PHE A 224 -19.72 -15.78 34.05
N PRO A 225 -20.87 -16.41 33.73
CA PRO A 225 -21.88 -16.76 34.72
C PRO A 225 -21.39 -17.92 35.60
N CYS A 226 -21.63 -17.84 36.91
CA CYS A 226 -21.26 -18.88 37.88
C CYS A 226 -22.44 -19.78 38.25
N VAL A 227 -22.16 -21.03 38.61
CA VAL A 227 -23.20 -22.00 39.07
C VAL A 227 -23.91 -21.54 40.36
N ASN A 228 -23.23 -20.76 41.20
CA ASN A 228 -23.81 -20.19 42.43
C ASN A 228 -24.77 -19.00 42.18
N GLY A 229 -24.99 -18.61 40.92
CA GLY A 229 -25.84 -17.50 40.53
C GLY A 229 -25.16 -16.12 40.57
N GLY A 230 -23.84 -16.07 40.79
CA GLY A 230 -23.00 -14.90 40.58
C GLY A 230 -22.37 -14.88 39.18
N SER A 231 -21.37 -14.02 39.00
CA SER A 231 -20.53 -13.96 37.81
C SER A 231 -19.10 -13.56 38.19
N VAL A 232 -18.16 -13.87 37.30
CA VAL A 232 -16.77 -13.41 37.37
C VAL A 232 -16.45 -12.65 36.08
N LEU A 233 -15.78 -11.51 36.24
CA LEU A 233 -15.24 -10.73 35.13
C LEU A 233 -13.79 -11.20 34.90
N ALA A 234 -13.45 -11.64 33.70
CA ALA A 234 -12.14 -12.17 33.37
C ALA A 234 -11.83 -11.99 31.88
N GLU A 235 -10.55 -11.95 31.51
CA GLU A 235 -10.17 -12.02 30.10
C GLU A 235 -10.33 -13.45 29.58
N TYR A 236 -10.82 -13.58 28.35
CA TYR A 236 -10.97 -14.88 27.69
C TYR A 236 -9.61 -15.58 27.49
N SER A 237 -8.53 -14.81 27.34
CA SER A 237 -7.20 -15.31 27.05
C SER A 237 -6.19 -14.69 28.02
N ASP A 238 -5.39 -15.51 28.69
CA ASP A 238 -4.23 -15.07 29.49
C ASP A 238 -3.01 -15.00 28.57
N ILE A 239 -2.68 -13.80 28.12
CA ILE A 239 -1.65 -13.56 27.10
C ILE A 239 -0.26 -13.77 27.71
N VAL A 240 0.50 -14.69 27.10
CA VAL A 240 1.90 -15.00 27.43
C VAL A 240 2.85 -14.15 26.58
N THR A 241 2.59 -14.12 25.27
CA THR A 241 3.40 -13.41 24.28
C THR A 241 2.47 -12.71 23.29
N ASP A 242 2.77 -11.46 22.96
CA ASP A 242 2.13 -10.71 21.87
C ASP A 242 3.20 -9.76 21.29
N ASN A 243 3.83 -10.21 20.21
CA ASN A 243 4.90 -9.50 19.52
C ASN A 243 4.49 -9.29 18.07
N TRP A 244 4.67 -8.06 17.60
CA TRP A 244 4.67 -7.73 16.18
C TRP A 244 5.95 -6.96 15.86
N LEU A 245 6.77 -7.55 14.99
CA LEU A 245 8.02 -7.00 14.50
C LEU A 245 7.89 -6.70 13.01
N LEU A 246 8.25 -5.48 12.62
CA LEU A 246 8.21 -4.99 11.25
C LEU A 246 9.65 -4.60 10.86
N VAL A 247 10.17 -5.14 9.75
CA VAL A 247 11.58 -4.94 9.35
C VAL A 247 11.67 -4.47 7.91
N PHE A 248 12.32 -3.32 7.71
CA PHE A 248 12.58 -2.75 6.39
C PHE A 248 14.09 -2.74 6.13
N GLU A 249 14.50 -3.37 5.03
CA GLU A 249 15.89 -3.40 4.56
C GLU A 249 16.15 -2.33 3.50
N ALA A 250 17.39 -1.85 3.42
CA ALA A 250 17.76 -0.72 2.55
C ALA A 250 17.66 -1.04 1.05
N ASP A 251 17.64 -2.31 0.66
CA ASP A 251 17.47 -2.75 -0.72
C ASP A 251 16.00 -2.98 -1.12
N GLY A 252 15.07 -2.57 -0.24
CA GLY A 252 13.65 -2.70 -0.47
C GLY A 252 13.06 -4.04 -0.06
N ASP A 253 13.85 -4.97 0.48
CA ASP A 253 13.31 -6.16 1.15
C ASP A 253 12.60 -5.79 2.45
N TYR A 254 11.54 -6.54 2.75
CA TYR A 254 10.72 -6.37 3.93
C TYR A 254 10.31 -7.72 4.48
N TYR A 255 10.17 -7.79 5.81
CA TYR A 255 9.39 -8.82 6.45
C TYR A 255 8.70 -8.32 7.71
N GLU A 256 7.62 -8.98 8.09
CA GLU A 256 7.05 -8.85 9.43
C GLU A 256 6.81 -10.20 10.07
N GLU A 257 6.87 -10.22 11.40
CA GLU A 257 6.65 -11.38 12.22
C GLU A 257 5.60 -11.07 13.29
N TYR A 258 4.64 -11.97 13.42
CA TYR A 258 3.65 -11.96 14.48
C TYR A 258 3.85 -13.21 15.34
N GLU A 259 4.01 -13.03 16.64
CA GLU A 259 4.10 -14.12 17.60
C GLU A 259 3.10 -13.86 18.71
N TYR A 260 2.14 -14.77 18.84
CA TYR A 260 1.10 -14.71 19.87
C TYR A 260 1.02 -16.05 20.58
N GLU A 261 1.02 -16.01 21.91
CA GLU A 261 0.82 -17.18 22.77
C GLU A 261 -0.10 -16.79 23.92
N ALA A 262 -1.12 -17.60 24.19
CA ALA A 262 -1.99 -17.41 25.34
C ALA A 262 -2.55 -18.73 25.87
N TYR A 263 -3.06 -18.70 27.10
CA TYR A 263 -3.93 -19.74 27.63
C TYR A 263 -5.39 -19.31 27.44
N ASN A 264 -6.24 -20.19 26.92
CA ASN A 264 -7.68 -19.93 26.87
C ASN A 264 -8.31 -20.12 28.25
N ILE A 265 -9.39 -19.41 28.52
CA ILE A 265 -10.18 -19.62 29.73
C ILE A 265 -10.80 -21.02 29.72
N ASP A 266 -10.62 -21.78 30.79
CA ASP A 266 -11.37 -23.02 31.03
C ASP A 266 -12.77 -22.62 31.49
N TYR A 267 -13.70 -22.54 30.54
CA TYR A 267 -15.06 -22.09 30.80
C TYR A 267 -15.76 -22.94 31.87
N GLU A 268 -15.57 -24.26 31.86
CA GLU A 268 -16.22 -25.17 32.80
C GLU A 268 -15.66 -24.97 34.22
N ALA A 269 -14.33 -24.98 34.37
CA ALA A 269 -13.69 -24.77 35.66
C ALA A 269 -14.00 -23.38 36.22
N THR A 270 -13.91 -22.34 35.38
CA THR A 270 -14.22 -20.95 35.75
C THR A 270 -15.66 -20.81 36.26
N THR A 271 -16.62 -21.38 35.53
CA THR A 271 -18.05 -21.33 35.89
C THR A 271 -18.35 -22.08 37.20
N ASN A 272 -17.66 -23.20 37.44
CA ASN A 272 -17.86 -24.04 38.62
C ASN A 272 -17.25 -23.44 39.89
N GLU A 273 -16.01 -22.92 39.80
CA GLU A 273 -15.29 -22.34 40.95
C GLU A 273 -15.60 -20.86 41.16
N CYS A 274 -16.23 -20.20 40.17
CA CYS A 274 -16.55 -18.78 40.17
C CYS A 274 -15.31 -17.88 40.33
N THR A 275 -14.22 -18.28 39.69
CA THR A 275 -12.94 -17.57 39.61
C THR A 275 -12.30 -17.88 38.27
N ALA A 276 -11.58 -16.93 37.66
CA ALA A 276 -10.89 -17.17 36.40
C ALA A 276 -9.90 -18.35 36.51
N ILE A 277 -10.09 -19.37 35.70
CA ILE A 277 -9.21 -20.53 35.55
C ILE A 277 -8.92 -20.70 34.07
N TYR A 278 -7.65 -20.80 33.72
CA TYR A 278 -7.19 -20.98 32.36
C TYR A 278 -6.77 -22.42 32.10
N GLU A 279 -6.90 -22.85 30.85
CA GLU A 279 -6.40 -24.12 30.35
C GLU A 279 -4.88 -24.22 30.52
N THR A 280 -4.35 -25.44 30.49
CA THR A 280 -2.89 -25.67 30.64
C THR A 280 -2.15 -25.72 29.31
N GLU A 281 -2.88 -25.84 28.19
CA GLU A 281 -2.30 -25.88 26.85
C GLU A 281 -2.21 -24.44 26.33
N ILE A 282 -1.02 -24.06 25.84
CA ILE A 282 -0.84 -22.79 25.16
C ILE A 282 -1.38 -22.97 23.75
N TYR A 283 -2.21 -22.04 23.31
CA TYR A 283 -2.53 -21.86 21.91
C TYR A 283 -1.84 -20.59 21.40
N GLY A 284 -1.44 -20.60 20.13
CA GLY A 284 -0.69 -19.50 19.57
C GLY A 284 -0.51 -19.64 18.07
N TYR A 285 0.01 -18.58 17.47
CA TYR A 285 0.46 -18.54 16.09
C TYR A 285 1.81 -17.84 16.03
N HIS A 286 2.62 -18.21 15.04
CA HIS A 286 3.90 -17.58 14.79
C HIS A 286 4.06 -17.46 13.29
N ASP A 287 3.77 -16.28 12.78
CA ASP A 287 3.56 -16.05 11.36
C ASP A 287 4.62 -15.08 10.84
N ARG A 288 5.05 -15.27 9.59
CA ARG A 288 5.97 -14.37 8.92
C ARG A 288 5.49 -14.04 7.51
N TYR A 289 5.43 -12.75 7.19
CA TYR A 289 5.19 -12.25 5.84
C TYR A 289 6.50 -11.72 5.26
N LEU A 290 6.75 -12.01 3.99
CA LEU A 290 7.95 -11.64 3.26
C LEU A 290 7.54 -10.86 2.02
N GLY A 291 8.20 -9.73 1.77
CA GLY A 291 7.75 -8.83 0.72
C GLY A 291 8.77 -7.79 0.29
N LYS A 292 8.26 -6.80 -0.42
CA LYS A 292 8.98 -5.61 -0.85
C LYS A 292 8.27 -4.36 -0.33
N TRP A 293 9.04 -3.30 -0.10
CA TRP A 293 8.50 -2.00 0.28
C TRP A 293 9.02 -0.89 -0.63
N ALA A 294 8.22 0.16 -0.80
CA ALA A 294 8.61 1.39 -1.46
C ALA A 294 8.12 2.58 -0.62
N TYR A 295 8.94 3.61 -0.50
CA TYR A 295 8.55 4.85 0.16
C TYR A 295 9.03 6.07 -0.59
N ASN A 296 8.10 6.99 -0.82
CA ASN A 296 8.43 8.37 -1.11
C ASN A 296 7.46 9.32 -0.40
N MET A 297 7.81 10.60 -0.30
CA MET A 297 6.98 11.57 0.43
C MET A 297 5.74 12.06 -0.34
N VAL A 298 5.69 11.82 -1.65
CA VAL A 298 4.52 12.17 -2.48
C VAL A 298 3.42 11.12 -2.30
N ASP A 299 3.79 9.84 -2.26
CA ASP A 299 2.85 8.72 -2.22
C ASP A 299 2.69 8.11 -0.83
N GLY A 300 3.72 8.14 0.01
CA GLY A 300 3.78 7.42 1.28
C GLY A 300 4.47 6.06 1.15
N LEU A 301 4.27 5.22 2.17
CA LEU A 301 4.81 3.87 2.27
C LEU A 301 3.83 2.87 1.66
N SER A 302 4.34 2.04 0.75
CA SER A 302 3.63 0.88 0.22
C SER A 302 4.42 -0.39 0.50
N VAL A 303 3.70 -1.49 0.77
CA VAL A 303 4.27 -2.82 1.06
C VAL A 303 3.50 -3.86 0.26
N VAL A 304 4.23 -4.77 -0.37
CA VAL A 304 3.68 -5.88 -1.15
C VAL A 304 4.25 -7.19 -0.63
N ASP A 305 3.38 -8.08 -0.18
CA ASP A 305 3.74 -9.41 0.29
C ASP A 305 3.88 -10.37 -0.89
N PHE A 306 4.95 -11.15 -0.93
CA PHE A 306 5.17 -12.20 -1.92
C PHE A 306 5.12 -13.61 -1.32
N ALA A 307 5.21 -13.74 0.00
CA ALA A 307 5.06 -15.02 0.67
C ALA A 307 4.56 -14.88 2.10
N TYR A 308 3.91 -15.95 2.56
CA TYR A 308 3.52 -16.18 3.94
C TYR A 308 4.17 -17.47 4.43
N THR A 309 4.70 -17.44 5.65
CA THR A 309 5.30 -18.60 6.33
C THR A 309 4.65 -18.76 7.69
N ASP A 310 4.07 -19.92 7.94
CA ASP A 310 3.69 -20.35 9.29
C ASP A 310 4.92 -21.03 9.92
N LEU A 311 5.46 -20.40 10.96
CA LEU A 311 6.67 -20.85 11.65
C LEU A 311 6.38 -22.00 12.64
N LEU A 312 5.11 -22.34 12.87
CA LEU A 312 4.67 -23.49 13.66
C LEU A 312 4.29 -24.69 12.78
N ASP A 313 3.67 -24.44 11.62
CA ASP A 313 3.29 -25.45 10.63
C ASP A 313 3.69 -25.06 9.18
N PRO A 314 4.88 -25.49 8.72
CA PRO A 314 5.35 -25.18 7.36
C PRO A 314 4.47 -25.70 6.21
N THR A 315 3.45 -26.54 6.49
CA THR A 315 2.54 -27.03 5.46
C THR A 315 1.50 -25.99 5.04
N GLU A 316 1.32 -24.94 5.83
CA GLU A 316 0.40 -23.82 5.56
C GLU A 316 1.11 -22.63 4.87
N ASN A 317 2.37 -22.79 4.45
CA ASN A 317 3.11 -21.74 3.74
C ASN A 317 2.48 -21.42 2.37
N GLU A 318 2.45 -20.14 2.02
CA GLU A 318 1.89 -19.66 0.76
C GLU A 318 2.91 -18.80 0.00
N THR A 319 2.77 -18.76 -1.32
CA THR A 319 3.51 -17.83 -2.19
C THR A 319 2.53 -17.09 -3.09
N TYR A 320 2.74 -15.79 -3.21
CA TYR A 320 1.93 -14.87 -3.99
C TYR A 320 2.73 -14.48 -5.23
N GLU A 321 2.60 -15.25 -6.32
CA GLU A 321 3.40 -15.07 -7.55
C GLU A 321 3.34 -13.64 -8.15
N THR A 322 2.29 -12.90 -7.83
CA THR A 322 2.00 -11.56 -8.36
C THR A 322 1.83 -10.53 -7.24
N GLY A 323 2.37 -10.85 -6.06
CA GLY A 323 2.24 -10.05 -4.85
C GLY A 323 0.81 -9.92 -4.32
N ASP A 324 0.71 -9.55 -3.05
CA ASP A 324 -0.51 -9.05 -2.42
C ASP A 324 -0.21 -7.70 -1.78
N LEU A 325 -0.98 -6.67 -2.13
CA LEU A 325 -0.73 -5.30 -1.67
C LEU A 325 -1.21 -5.17 -0.22
N TYR A 326 -0.26 -5.05 0.70
CA TYR A 326 -0.52 -4.94 2.12
C TYR A 326 -0.80 -3.49 2.54
N PHE A 327 0.17 -2.60 2.33
CA PHE A 327 0.01 -1.15 2.51
C PHE A 327 0.09 -0.42 1.17
N GLU A 328 -0.72 0.62 1.00
CA GLU A 328 -0.62 1.51 -0.14
C GLU A 328 -0.65 2.96 0.31
N GLY A 329 0.46 3.66 0.07
CA GLY A 329 0.57 5.10 0.29
C GLY A 329 0.28 5.56 1.72
N VAL A 330 0.69 4.75 2.71
CA VAL A 330 0.49 5.05 4.12
C VAL A 330 1.40 6.20 4.53
N ALA A 331 0.86 7.18 5.26
CA ALA A 331 1.66 8.30 5.73
C ALA A 331 2.64 7.81 6.83
N VAL A 332 3.89 8.25 6.73
CA VAL A 332 4.95 7.90 7.70
C VAL A 332 5.44 9.15 8.40
N ALA A 333 5.51 9.11 9.73
CA ALA A 333 6.13 10.13 10.55
C ALA A 333 7.12 9.50 11.54
N PHE A 334 8.19 10.23 11.86
CA PHE A 334 9.21 9.80 12.83
C PHE A 334 9.24 10.75 14.03
N GLU A 335 9.14 10.19 15.23
CA GLU A 335 9.17 10.92 16.50
C GLU A 335 10.20 10.29 17.45
N GLY A 336 11.47 10.70 17.32
CA GLY A 336 12.57 10.08 18.06
C GLY A 336 12.80 8.65 17.57
N ASP A 337 12.72 7.68 18.48
CA ASP A 337 12.86 6.25 18.17
C ASP A 337 11.52 5.61 17.75
N LYS A 338 10.52 6.42 17.37
CA LYS A 338 9.19 5.94 16.95
C LYS A 338 8.96 6.16 15.47
N MET A 339 8.40 5.15 14.83
CA MET A 339 7.78 5.26 13.51
C MET A 339 6.28 5.20 13.67
N ILE A 340 5.59 6.14 13.02
CA ILE A 340 4.15 6.28 13.07
C ILE A 340 3.61 6.11 11.66
N LEU A 341 2.79 5.08 11.49
CA LEU A 341 2.05 4.82 10.25
C LEU A 341 0.64 5.37 10.41
N THR A 342 0.11 6.06 9.40
CA THR A 342 -1.24 6.65 9.43
C THR A 342 -1.96 6.44 8.11
N GLU A 343 -3.17 5.88 8.18
CA GLU A 343 -4.08 5.69 7.06
C GLU A 343 -5.42 6.36 7.39
N SER A 344 -6.06 6.99 6.39
CA SER A 344 -7.41 7.52 6.50
C SER A 344 -8.34 6.82 5.52
N VAL A 345 -9.44 6.28 6.01
CA VAL A 345 -10.47 5.59 5.22
C VAL A 345 -11.75 6.41 5.27
N ASN A 346 -12.39 6.64 4.11
CA ASN A 346 -13.72 7.23 4.08
C ASN A 346 -14.79 6.14 4.00
N GLU A 347 -15.59 6.01 5.06
CA GLU A 347 -16.70 5.07 5.18
C GLU A 347 -18.02 5.84 5.26
N GLU A 348 -18.88 5.70 4.24
CA GLU A 348 -20.19 6.36 4.20
C GLU A 348 -20.15 7.89 4.41
N GLY A 349 -19.05 8.54 3.98
CA GLY A 349 -18.84 9.99 4.17
C GLY A 349 -18.22 10.37 5.52
N ILE A 350 -17.92 9.39 6.37
CA ILE A 350 -17.17 9.55 7.62
C ILE A 350 -15.71 9.19 7.35
N THR A 351 -14.79 10.06 7.69
CA THR A 351 -13.35 9.73 7.66
C THR A 351 -12.96 9.10 8.98
N ILE A 352 -12.45 7.88 8.93
CA ILE A 352 -11.84 7.15 10.04
C ILE A 352 -10.33 7.21 9.85
N GLU A 353 -9.61 7.65 10.87
CA GLU A 353 -8.14 7.67 10.89
C GLU A 353 -7.62 6.51 11.74
N TYR A 354 -6.77 5.69 11.15
CA TYR A 354 -6.02 4.65 11.83
C TYR A 354 -4.57 5.07 11.97
N LYS A 355 -4.03 4.93 13.18
CA LYS A 355 -2.62 5.23 13.46
C LYS A 355 -1.99 4.06 14.20
N VAL A 356 -0.81 3.64 13.77
CA VAL A 356 0.00 2.65 14.48
C VAL A 356 1.39 3.17 14.77
N VAL A 357 1.84 2.88 15.98
CA VAL A 357 3.10 3.32 16.52
C VAL A 357 3.99 2.11 16.71
N PHE A 358 5.17 2.17 16.12
CA PHE A 358 6.25 1.24 16.35
C PHE A 358 7.42 1.96 17.03
N VAL A 359 8.15 1.24 17.87
CA VAL A 359 9.40 1.67 18.50
C VAL A 359 10.57 0.92 17.87
N LYS A 360 11.70 1.59 17.72
CA LYS A 360 12.91 0.97 17.20
C LYS A 360 13.40 -0.14 18.14
N ASN A 361 13.63 -1.33 17.60
CA ASN A 361 14.08 -2.51 18.35
C ASN A 361 15.57 -2.44 18.72
#